data_AF-A0A522X775-F1
#
_entry.id   AF-A0A522X775-F1
#
_cell.length_a   1.000
_cell.length_b   1.000
_cell.length_c   1.000
_cell.angle_alpha   90.00
_cell.angle_beta   90.00
_cell.angle_gamma   90.00
#
_symmetry.space_group_name_H-M   'P 1'
#
loop_
_entity.id
_entity.type
_entity.pdbx_description
1 polymer ?
#
loop_
_entity_poly.entity_id
_entity_poly.type
_entity_poly.pdbx_seq_one_letter_code
_entity_poly.pdbx_strand_id
1 'polypeptide(L)' 'MSIAINQALVEQAGQLADGFALRAYDSVQLAAALFVQRRTQSPVTFACFDDRLNRAAALLEMQTPFLLPMR' A
#
# COMPACT_ATOMS: atom_id res chain seq x y z
N MET A 1 -16.79 -0.44 5.23
CA MET A 1 -16.50 0.01 3.85
C MET A 1 -15.72 -1.10 3.17
N SER A 2 -16.20 -1.63 2.05
CA SER A 2 -15.49 -2.65 1.25
C SER A 2 -14.87 -2.00 0.02
N ILE A 3 -13.74 -2.53 -0.45
CA ILE A 3 -13.07 -2.11 -1.68
C ILE A 3 -13.30 -3.20 -2.72
N ALA A 4 -13.95 -2.86 -3.83
CA ALA A 4 -14.17 -3.81 -4.91
C ALA A 4 -12.84 -4.07 -5.64
N ILE A 5 -12.55 -5.34 -5.91
CA ILE A 5 -11.44 -5.72 -6.78
C ILE A 5 -11.90 -5.54 -8.23
N ASN A 6 -11.28 -4.60 -8.93
CA ASN A 6 -11.54 -4.32 -10.33
C ASN A 6 -10.22 -4.28 -11.12
N GLN A 7 -10.33 -4.20 -12.45
CA GLN A 7 -9.18 -4.21 -13.34
C GLN A 7 -8.14 -3.13 -12.99
N ALA A 8 -8.59 -1.89 -12.73
CA ALA A 8 -7.69 -0.78 -12.39
C ALA A 8 -6.91 -1.03 -11.08
N LEU A 9 -7.55 -1.60 -10.06
CA LEU A 9 -6.88 -1.95 -8.81
C LEU A 9 -5.87 -3.08 -9.03
N VAL A 10 -6.22 -4.09 -9.84
CA VAL A 10 -5.33 -5.21 -10.16
C VAL A 10 -4.12 -4.76 -10.98
N GLU A 11 -4.31 -3.86 -11.94
CA GLU A 11 -3.21 -3.25 -12.71
C GLU A 11 -2.28 -2.45 -11.81
N GLN A 12 -2.84 -1.63 -10.92
CA GLN A 12 -2.04 -0.89 -9.94
C GLN A 12 -1.30 -1.84 -8.99
N ALA A 13 -1.93 -2.94 -8.57
CA ALA A 13 -1.28 -3.97 -7.77
C ALA A 13 -0.15 -4.67 -8.54
N GLY A 14 -0.28 -4.89 -9.84
CA GLY A 14 0.79 -5.41 -10.70
C GLY A 14 1.99 -4.47 -10.74
N GLN A 15 1.75 -3.18 -10.99
CA GLN A 15 2.81 -2.16 -11.00
C GLN A 15 3.55 -2.06 -9.66
N LEU A 16 2.81 -2.11 -8.55
CA LEU A 16 3.39 -2.10 -7.20
C LEU A 16 4.15 -3.41 -6.89
N ALA A 17 3.64 -4.55 -7.38
CA ALA A 17 4.32 -5.83 -7.26
C ALA A 17 5.67 -5.78 -7.95
N ASP A 18 5.74 -5.29 -9.19
CA ASP A 18 7.00 -5.18 -9.93
C ASP A 18 7.93 -4.13 -9.31
N GLY A 19 7.41 -2.94 -9.02
CA GLY A 19 8.21 -1.81 -8.52
C GLY A 19 8.80 -2.01 -7.12
N PHE A 20 8.09 -2.72 -6.25
CA PHE A 20 8.54 -3.01 -4.88
C PHE A 20 8.90 -4.48 -4.64
N ALA A 21 8.85 -5.31 -5.71
CA ALA A 21 9.03 -6.77 -5.71
C ALA A 21 8.18 -7.51 -4.64
N LEU A 22 6.91 -7.08 -4.49
CA LEU A 22 5.96 -7.60 -3.50
C LEU A 22 5.32 -8.91 -3.94
N ARG A 23 4.81 -9.69 -2.99
CA ARG A 23 3.94 -10.83 -3.28
C ARG A 23 2.58 -10.31 -3.77
N ALA A 24 1.87 -11.13 -4.56
CA ALA A 24 0.60 -10.75 -5.18
C ALA A 24 -0.44 -10.19 -4.18
N TYR A 25 -0.59 -10.81 -3.01
CA TYR A 25 -1.54 -10.31 -2.00
C TYR A 25 -1.09 -9.01 -1.33
N ASP A 26 0.20 -8.86 -1.06
CA ASP A 26 0.75 -7.66 -0.44
C ASP A 26 0.55 -6.44 -1.37
N SER A 27 0.73 -6.62 -2.68
CA SER A 27 0.53 -5.55 -3.65
C SER A 27 -0.94 -5.17 -3.82
N VAL A 28 -1.87 -6.14 -3.75
CA VAL A 28 -3.32 -5.86 -3.75
C VAL A 28 -3.73 -5.08 -2.50
N GLN A 29 -3.24 -5.46 -1.33
CA GLN A 29 -3.52 -4.74 -0.07
C GLN A 29 -2.97 -3.31 -0.12
N LEU A 30 -1.75 -3.13 -0.62
CA LEU A 30 -1.12 -1.83 -0.78
C LEU A 30 -1.86 -0.95 -1.80
N ALA A 31 -2.26 -1.52 -2.94
CA ALA A 31 -3.03 -0.83 -3.97
C ALA A 31 -4.39 -0.35 -3.43
N ALA A 32 -5.06 -1.19 -2.64
CA ALA A 32 -6.32 -0.85 -2.01
C ALA A 32 -6.19 0.29 -1.00
N ALA A 33 -5.14 0.28 -0.16
CA ALA A 33 -4.85 1.37 0.76
C ALA A 33 -4.56 2.69 0.04
N LEU A 34 -3.73 2.64 -1.01
CA LEU A 34 -3.43 3.80 -1.86
C LEU A 34 -4.67 4.34 -2.56
N PHE A 35 -5.57 3.47 -3.02
CA PHE A 35 -6.86 3.88 -3.59
C PHE A 35 -7.70 4.66 -2.58
N VAL A 36 -7.79 4.19 -1.33
CA VAL A 36 -8.51 4.90 -0.27
C VAL A 36 -7.88 6.26 -0.01
N GLN A 37 -6.56 6.32 0.15
CA GLN A 37 -5.85 7.58 0.40
C GLN A 37 -6.11 8.63 -0.69
N ARG A 38 -6.02 8.22 -1.96
CA ARG A 38 -6.28 9.09 -3.11
C ARG A 38 -7.72 9.56 -3.17
N ARG A 39 -8.68 8.69 -2.81
CA ARG A 39 -10.11 9.01 -2.88
C ARG A 39 -10.59 9.88 -1.72
N THR A 40 -10.03 9.70 -0.52
CA THR A 40 -10.42 10.48 0.65
C THR A 40 -9.61 11.76 0.80
N GLN A 41 -8.45 11.86 0.14
CA GLN A 41 -7.48 12.95 0.33
C GLN A 41 -7.07 13.15 1.80
N SER A 42 -7.23 12.09 2.60
CA SER A 42 -6.91 12.06 4.02
C SER A 42 -5.74 11.12 4.26
N PRO A 43 -4.91 11.37 5.29
CA PRO A 43 -3.85 10.44 5.67
C PRO A 43 -4.42 9.05 5.94
N VAL A 44 -3.80 8.04 5.33
CA VAL A 44 -4.12 6.63 5.58
C VAL A 44 -2.96 6.01 6.35
N THR A 45 -3.29 5.35 7.46
CA THR A 45 -2.33 4.55 8.22
C THR A 45 -2.30 3.12 7.66
N PHE A 46 -1.15 2.73 7.10
CA PHE A 46 -0.88 1.37 6.67
C PHE A 46 -0.16 0.61 7.80
N ALA A 47 -0.94 -0.16 8.56
CA ALA A 47 -0.49 -0.87 9.75
C ALA A 47 -0.19 -2.34 9.42
N CYS A 48 1.06 -2.66 9.06
CA CYS A 48 1.50 -4.02 8.75
C CYS A 48 2.73 -4.42 9.59
N PHE A 49 2.88 -5.72 9.91
CA PHE A 49 4.07 -6.24 10.59
C PHE A 49 5.20 -6.66 9.62
N ASP A 50 5.04 -6.38 8.33
CA ASP A 50 6.05 -6.62 7.31
C ASP A 50 6.82 -5.32 7.01
N ASP A 51 8.11 -5.30 7.36
CA ASP A 51 8.97 -4.14 7.18
C ASP A 51 9.11 -3.69 5.73
N ARG A 52 9.13 -4.63 4.79
CA ARG A 52 9.27 -4.31 3.38
C ARG A 52 8.00 -3.65 2.87
N LEU A 53 6.84 -4.16 3.27
CA LEU A 53 5.56 -3.59 2.89
C LEU A 53 5.33 -2.22 3.55
N ASN A 54 5.78 -2.05 4.79
CA ASN A 54 5.80 -0.74 5.45
C ASN A 54 6.68 0.26 4.69
N ARG A 55 7.89 -0.13 4.24
CA ARG A 55 8.72 0.76 3.40
C ARG A 55 8.04 1.15 2.10
N ALA A 56 7.40 0.20 1.42
CA ALA A 56 6.64 0.48 0.20
C ALA A 56 5.48 1.45 0.47
N ALA A 57 4.76 1.28 1.58
CA ALA A 57 3.69 2.19 1.97
C ALA A 57 4.20 3.60 2.32
N ALA A 58 5.34 3.71 3.00
CA ALA A 58 5.97 5.00 3.31
C ALA A 58 6.41 5.76 2.04
N LEU A 59 6.95 5.06 1.03
CA LEU A 59 7.27 5.66 -0.28
C LEU A 59 6.04 6.15 -1.06
N LEU A 60 4.86 5.64 -0.71
CA LEU A 60 3.57 6.09 -1.23
C LEU A 60 2.91 7.14 -0.32
N GLU A 61 3.68 7.77 0.57
CA GLU A 61 3.24 8.83 1.49
C GLU A 61 2.15 8.40 2.48
N MET A 62 2.04 7.10 2.76
CA MET A 62 1.17 6.59 3.83
C MET A 62 1.88 6.61 5.18
N GLN A 63 1.10 6.70 6.26
CA GLN A 63 1.63 6.63 7.62
C GLN A 63 1.88 5.17 8.00
N THR A 64 3.07 4.85 8.50
CA THR A 64 3.47 3.47 8.81
C THR A 64 3.94 3.36 10.25
N PRO A 65 3.06 3.01 11.22
CA PRO A 65 3.35 3.14 12.65
C PRO A 65 4.43 2.17 13.14
N PHE A 66 4.69 1.10 12.38
CA PHE A 66 5.70 0.09 12.71
C PHE A 66 7.02 0.28 11.99
N LEU A 67 7.13 1.25 11.07
CA LEU A 67 8.40 1.56 10.42
C LEU A 67 9.23 2.42 11.36
N LEU A 68 10.27 1.84 11.93
CA LEU A 68 11.23 2.59 12.74
C LEU A 68 11.92 3.65 11.85
N PRO A 69 12.10 4.89 12.35
CA PRO A 69 12.86 5.90 11.63
C PRO A 69 14.28 5.39 11.40
N MET A 70 14.79 5.55 10.18
CA MET A 70 16.19 5.24 9.88
C MET A 70 17.07 6.14 10.76
N ARG A 71 17.84 5.51 11.65
CA ARG A 71 18.84 6.18 12.51
C ARG A 71 20.12 6.42 11.73
#